data_AF-A2FF14-F1
#
_entry.id   AF-A2FF14-F1
#
_cell.length_a   1.000
_cell.length_b   1.000
_cell.length_c   1.000
_cell.angle_alpha   90.00
_cell.angle_beta   90.00
_cell.angle_gamma   90.00
#
_symmetry.space_group_name_H-M   'P 1'
#
loop_
_entity.id
_entity.type
_entity.pdbx_description
1 polymer ?
#
loop_
_entity_poly.entity_id
_entity_poly.type
_entity_poly.pdbx_seq_one_letter_code
_entity_poly.pdbx_strand_id
1 'polypeptide(L)'
;MESAVKLLKFGNLEISAKEMITREMPFEDCQFNNVILNATNYDLSSSIFKDMSSIKNIKITGDLKVIPEYAFYRTSITRIDIKGTNIIGINAFSQNPNLKIVNIEGEISLIQESFLQCTALQSISFTGKNTVIDINSFNGCTELENVTISNIKEIGSSAFSGCTKLRLINDISNCERIGDKSFEMCQSLVIFSIPRKVKEIEENAFISVII
;
A
#
# COMPACT_ATOMS: atom_id res chain seq x y z
N MET A 1 -4.73 -22.14 21.72
CA MET A 1 -5.46 -20.84 21.74
C MET A 1 -4.66 -19.72 22.40
N GLU A 2 -3.93 -19.93 23.49
CA GLU A 2 -3.16 -18.84 24.15
C GLU A 2 -1.75 -18.52 23.58
N SER A 3 -1.25 -19.25 22.57
CA SER A 3 0.17 -19.15 22.18
C SER A 3 0.52 -18.27 20.98
N ALA A 4 -0.45 -17.80 20.17
CA ALA A 4 -0.17 -17.13 18.89
C ALA A 4 -0.67 -15.68 18.78
N VAL A 5 -1.74 -15.34 19.49
CA VAL A 5 -2.32 -14.00 19.52
C VAL A 5 -2.18 -13.47 20.93
N LYS A 6 -1.40 -12.40 21.09
CA LYS A 6 -1.18 -11.78 22.39
C LYS A 6 -1.88 -10.43 22.44
N LEU A 7 -2.86 -10.34 23.34
CA LEU A 7 -3.38 -9.05 23.78
C LEU A 7 -2.32 -8.38 24.65
N LEU A 8 -1.72 -7.33 24.11
CA LEU A 8 -0.81 -6.48 24.86
C LEU A 8 -1.65 -5.46 25.65
N LYS A 9 -1.12 -5.00 26.79
CA LYS A 9 -1.76 -3.92 27.57
C LYS A 9 -2.00 -2.69 26.68
N PHE A 10 -3.02 -1.91 27.00
CA PHE A 10 -3.34 -0.62 26.36
C PHE A 10 -3.86 -0.67 24.91
N GLY A 11 -4.66 -1.69 24.56
CA GLY A 11 -5.35 -1.73 23.26
C GLY A 11 -4.44 -2.08 22.08
N ASN A 12 -3.43 -2.91 22.33
CA ASN A 12 -2.44 -3.34 21.37
C ASN A 12 -2.64 -4.83 21.06
N LEU A 13 -2.64 -5.19 19.78
CA LEU A 13 -2.68 -6.58 19.32
C LEU A 13 -1.33 -6.95 18.70
N GLU A 14 -0.75 -8.06 19.15
CA GLU A 14 0.44 -8.65 18.53
C GLU A 14 0.14 -10.08 18.04
N ILE A 15 0.50 -10.36 16.79
CA ILE A 15 0.36 -11.67 16.16
C ILE A 15 1.76 -12.14 15.72
N SER A 16 2.24 -13.25 16.29
CA SER A 16 3.65 -13.66 16.13
C SER A 16 3.95 -15.17 16.05
N ALA A 17 2.99 -16.09 16.23
CA ALA A 17 3.27 -17.55 16.27
C ALA A 17 2.40 -18.40 15.33
N LYS A 18 2.93 -19.58 14.91
CA LYS A 18 2.64 -20.47 13.71
C LYS A 18 1.17 -20.85 13.41
N GLU A 19 0.19 -20.30 14.10
CA GLU A 19 -1.21 -20.64 13.93
C GLU A 19 -1.85 -19.86 12.76
N MET A 20 -2.48 -20.61 11.85
CA MET A 20 -3.31 -20.06 10.78
C MET A 20 -4.53 -19.35 11.38
N ILE A 21 -4.68 -18.05 11.11
CA ILE A 21 -5.90 -17.31 11.40
C ILE A 21 -6.72 -17.31 10.11
N THR A 22 -7.44 -18.40 9.84
CA THR A 22 -8.14 -18.61 8.56
C THR A 22 -9.61 -18.19 8.57
N ARG A 23 -10.18 -17.90 9.74
CA ARG A 23 -11.55 -17.38 9.81
C ARG A 23 -11.58 -15.95 9.26
N GLU A 24 -12.57 -15.65 8.42
CA GLU A 24 -12.82 -14.29 7.93
C GLU A 24 -13.21 -13.37 9.09
N MET A 25 -12.69 -12.14 9.10
CA MET A 25 -12.99 -11.09 10.10
C MET A 25 -12.96 -11.58 11.58
N PRO A 26 -11.89 -12.24 12.03
CA PRO A 26 -11.82 -12.85 13.37
C PRO A 26 -11.75 -11.81 14.50
N PHE A 27 -11.56 -10.53 14.17
CA PHE A 27 -11.42 -9.42 15.12
C PHE A 27 -12.51 -8.36 15.00
N GLU A 28 -13.64 -8.64 14.32
CA GLU A 28 -14.69 -7.65 14.02
C GLU A 28 -15.23 -6.90 15.27
N ASP A 29 -15.37 -7.59 16.40
CA ASP A 29 -15.86 -7.01 17.66
C ASP A 29 -14.76 -6.39 18.53
N CYS A 30 -13.50 -6.39 18.06
CA CYS A 30 -12.37 -5.95 18.85
C CYS A 30 -12.10 -4.43 18.75
N GLN A 31 -11.55 -3.86 19.82
CA GLN A 31 -11.32 -2.41 19.96
C GLN A 31 -9.83 -2.08 20.16
N PHE A 32 -8.97 -2.59 19.28
CA PHE A 32 -7.52 -2.33 19.34
C PHE A 32 -7.16 -1.08 18.54
N ASN A 33 -6.24 -0.28 19.07
CA ASN A 33 -5.72 0.91 18.40
C ASN A 33 -4.47 0.62 17.56
N ASN A 34 -3.66 -0.35 17.96
CA ASN A 34 -2.42 -0.68 17.28
C ASN A 34 -2.31 -2.17 17.02
N VAL A 35 -1.86 -2.52 15.80
CA VAL A 35 -1.64 -3.89 15.37
C VAL A 35 -0.17 -4.07 14.99
N ILE A 36 0.47 -5.08 15.58
CA ILE A 36 1.82 -5.53 15.23
C ILE A 36 1.70 -6.92 14.63
N LEU A 37 2.06 -7.04 13.35
CA LEU A 37 2.19 -8.32 12.67
C LEU A 37 3.68 -8.63 12.54
N ASN A 38 4.17 -9.59 13.33
CA ASN A 38 5.58 -9.99 13.33
C ASN A 38 5.69 -11.47 12.96
N ALA A 39 5.67 -11.75 11.66
CA ALA A 39 5.28 -13.06 11.15
C ALA A 39 6.35 -13.72 10.27
N THR A 40 6.67 -14.99 10.49
CA THR A 40 7.34 -15.90 9.55
C THR A 40 6.33 -16.91 8.97
N ASN A 41 5.97 -16.78 7.68
CA ASN A 41 5.10 -17.72 6.92
C ASN A 41 3.73 -18.08 7.56
N TYR A 42 2.74 -17.20 7.44
CA TYR A 42 1.36 -17.44 7.87
C TYR A 42 0.35 -17.21 6.75
N ASP A 43 -0.67 -18.05 6.71
CA ASP A 43 -1.91 -17.73 6.00
C ASP A 43 -2.78 -16.88 6.94
N LEU A 44 -2.67 -15.56 6.79
CA LEU A 44 -3.67 -14.64 7.32
C LEU A 44 -4.92 -14.74 6.44
N SER A 45 -6.10 -14.79 7.05
CA SER A 45 -7.35 -14.76 6.29
C SER A 45 -7.48 -13.46 5.50
N SER A 46 -8.10 -13.56 4.34
CA SER A 46 -8.71 -12.42 3.67
C SER A 46 -9.57 -11.64 4.69
N SER A 47 -9.56 -10.32 4.59
CA SER A 47 -10.40 -9.46 5.44
C SER A 47 -10.12 -9.52 6.96
N ILE A 48 -8.95 -9.97 7.42
CA ILE A 48 -8.66 -10.17 8.85
C ILE A 48 -8.97 -8.97 9.78
N PHE A 49 -8.79 -7.74 9.31
CA PHE A 49 -9.09 -6.49 10.01
C PHE A 49 -10.03 -5.57 9.21
N LYS A 50 -10.78 -6.13 8.27
CA LYS A 50 -11.73 -5.37 7.44
C LYS A 50 -12.76 -4.64 8.30
N ASP A 51 -13.10 -3.42 7.91
CA ASP A 51 -14.11 -2.56 8.56
C ASP A 51 -13.80 -2.17 10.02
N MET A 52 -12.58 -2.46 10.51
CA MET A 52 -12.18 -2.12 11.87
C MET A 52 -11.88 -0.63 12.03
N SER A 53 -12.85 0.08 12.60
CA SER A 53 -12.78 1.53 12.85
C SER A 53 -11.89 1.95 14.03
N SER A 54 -11.42 0.99 14.84
CA SER A 54 -10.60 1.25 16.02
C SER A 54 -9.10 1.35 15.72
N ILE A 55 -8.62 0.67 14.67
CA ILE A 55 -7.19 0.56 14.37
C ILE A 55 -6.67 1.87 13.80
N LYS A 56 -5.58 2.39 14.38
CA LYS A 56 -4.93 3.65 13.97
C LYS A 56 -3.52 3.45 13.43
N ASN A 57 -2.78 2.47 13.95
CA ASN A 57 -1.40 2.23 13.56
C ASN A 57 -1.16 0.75 13.27
N ILE A 58 -0.46 0.47 12.18
CA ILE A 58 -0.07 -0.87 11.79
C ILE A 58 1.44 -0.91 11.59
N LYS A 59 2.08 -1.90 12.23
CA LYS A 59 3.47 -2.25 11.99
C LYS A 59 3.55 -3.69 11.52
N ILE A 60 4.14 -3.91 10.35
CA ILE A 60 4.34 -5.24 9.77
C ILE A 60 5.85 -5.47 9.66
N THR A 61 6.34 -6.54 10.28
CA THR A 61 7.76 -6.93 10.25
C THR A 61 7.90 -8.45 10.11
N GLY A 62 9.12 -8.90 9.84
CA GLY A 62 9.44 -10.32 9.66
C GLY A 62 9.28 -10.76 8.21
N ASP A 63 9.16 -12.07 8.01
CA ASP A 63 9.08 -12.72 6.69
C ASP A 63 7.62 -12.99 6.25
N LEU A 64 6.71 -12.03 6.48
CA LEU A 64 5.32 -12.17 6.05
C LEU A 64 5.23 -12.07 4.53
N LYS A 65 5.08 -13.18 3.82
CA LYS A 65 5.11 -13.17 2.35
C LYS A 65 3.98 -12.38 1.71
N VAL A 66 2.78 -12.43 2.27
CA VAL A 66 1.58 -11.85 1.69
C VAL A 66 0.75 -11.15 2.77
N ILE A 67 0.40 -9.90 2.53
CA ILE A 67 -0.71 -9.24 3.20
C ILE A 67 -1.95 -9.58 2.36
N PRO A 68 -2.92 -10.34 2.89
CA PRO A 68 -3.99 -10.90 2.08
C PRO A 68 -4.93 -9.82 1.56
N GLU A 69 -5.76 -10.20 0.59
CA GLU A 69 -6.79 -9.32 0.07
C GLU A 69 -7.72 -8.81 1.18
N TYR A 70 -8.14 -7.55 1.04
CA TYR A 70 -9.02 -6.86 1.98
C TYR A 70 -8.55 -6.82 3.45
N ALA A 71 -7.31 -7.21 3.78
CA ALA A 71 -6.83 -7.37 5.15
C ALA A 71 -7.14 -6.18 6.07
N PHE A 72 -7.02 -4.97 5.56
CA PHE A 72 -7.27 -3.69 6.23
C PHE A 72 -8.14 -2.77 5.37
N TYR A 73 -9.12 -3.35 4.65
CA TYR A 73 -10.09 -2.60 3.86
C TYR A 73 -11.03 -1.79 4.77
N ARG A 74 -11.26 -0.51 4.45
CA ARG A 74 -12.16 0.40 5.20
C ARG A 74 -11.90 0.48 6.71
N THR A 75 -10.65 0.71 7.09
CA THR A 75 -10.25 0.91 8.51
C THR A 75 -10.00 2.39 8.82
N SER A 76 -9.63 2.69 10.08
CA SER A 76 -9.29 4.05 10.54
C SER A 76 -7.78 4.31 10.62
N ILE A 77 -6.97 3.49 9.95
CA ILE A 77 -5.52 3.57 10.03
C ILE A 77 -5.03 4.93 9.54
N THR A 78 -3.99 5.44 10.19
CA THR A 78 -3.38 6.75 9.90
C THR A 78 -1.95 6.63 9.39
N ARG A 79 -1.28 5.54 9.76
CA ARG A 79 0.11 5.25 9.39
C ARG A 79 0.33 3.75 9.25
N ILE A 80 1.09 3.39 8.22
CA ILE A 80 1.56 2.04 7.96
C ILE A 80 3.09 2.07 7.89
N ASP A 81 3.74 1.20 8.67
CA ASP A 81 5.17 0.90 8.54
C ASP A 81 5.34 -0.60 8.24
N ILE A 82 5.78 -0.94 7.02
CA ILE A 82 6.02 -2.32 6.56
C ILE A 82 7.52 -2.52 6.34
N LYS A 83 8.06 -3.62 6.87
CA LYS A 83 9.41 -4.09 6.59
C LYS A 83 9.41 -5.55 6.20
N GLY A 84 10.09 -5.89 5.11
CA GLY A 84 10.26 -7.26 4.63
C GLY A 84 9.92 -7.42 3.14
N THR A 85 9.84 -8.67 2.70
CA THR A 85 9.42 -9.02 1.34
C THR A 85 7.95 -9.39 1.37
N ASN A 86 7.11 -8.47 0.89
CA ASN A 86 5.66 -8.58 1.02
C ASN A 86 4.98 -8.38 -0.34
N ILE A 87 4.08 -9.28 -0.69
CA ILE A 87 3.02 -9.02 -1.65
C ILE A 87 1.90 -8.32 -0.90
N ILE A 88 1.46 -7.14 -1.37
CA ILE A 88 0.27 -6.48 -0.84
C ILE A 88 -0.92 -6.89 -1.72
N GLY A 89 -1.83 -7.66 -1.15
CA GLY A 89 -2.96 -8.24 -1.86
C GLY A 89 -4.01 -7.24 -2.33
N ILE A 90 -4.94 -7.73 -3.14
CA ILE A 90 -6.01 -6.95 -3.75
C ILE A 90 -6.80 -6.18 -2.67
N ASN A 91 -6.95 -4.87 -2.85
CA ASN A 91 -7.70 -4.02 -1.93
C ASN A 91 -7.23 -4.08 -0.45
N ALA A 92 -6.03 -4.60 -0.16
CA ALA A 92 -5.59 -4.87 1.22
C ALA A 92 -5.64 -3.64 2.12
N PHE A 93 -5.38 -2.45 1.60
CA PHE A 93 -5.47 -1.17 2.31
C PHE A 93 -6.39 -0.18 1.57
N SER A 94 -7.33 -0.65 0.76
CA SER A 94 -8.26 0.21 0.02
C SER A 94 -9.28 0.87 0.94
N GLN A 95 -9.73 2.07 0.53
CA GLN A 95 -10.72 2.90 1.21
C GLN A 95 -10.39 3.24 2.66
N ASN A 96 -9.13 3.58 2.94
CA ASN A 96 -8.70 4.09 4.25
C ASN A 96 -8.65 5.63 4.24
N PRO A 97 -9.75 6.34 4.61
CA PRO A 97 -9.86 7.79 4.45
C PRO A 97 -8.97 8.59 5.42
N ASN A 98 -8.38 7.94 6.41
CA ASN A 98 -7.53 8.57 7.42
C ASN A 98 -6.04 8.25 7.25
N LEU A 99 -5.69 7.36 6.32
CA LEU A 99 -4.30 6.93 6.10
C LEU A 99 -3.52 8.09 5.50
N LYS A 100 -2.45 8.53 6.18
CA LYS A 100 -1.63 9.69 5.77
C LYS A 100 -0.24 9.32 5.28
N ILE A 101 0.34 8.28 5.87
CA ILE A 101 1.75 7.94 5.65
C ILE A 101 1.89 6.43 5.47
N VAL A 102 2.57 6.05 4.40
CA VAL A 102 2.94 4.67 4.09
C VAL A 102 4.45 4.59 3.93
N ASN A 103 5.13 3.91 4.85
CA ASN A 103 6.57 3.65 4.73
C ASN A 103 6.81 2.18 4.59
N ILE A 104 7.60 1.84 3.58
CA ILE A 104 7.79 0.47 3.19
C ILE A 104 9.24 0.21 2.80
N GLU A 105 9.86 -0.75 3.49
CA GLU A 105 11.26 -1.14 3.33
C GLU A 105 11.37 -2.63 2.97
N GLY A 106 11.86 -2.93 1.76
CA GLY A 106 12.06 -4.30 1.26
C GLY A 106 11.53 -4.51 -0.15
N GLU A 107 11.61 -5.74 -0.68
CA GLU A 107 11.16 -6.07 -2.04
C GLU A 107 9.65 -6.30 -2.07
N ILE A 108 8.92 -5.51 -2.86
CA ILE A 108 7.46 -5.48 -2.78
C ILE A 108 6.80 -5.37 -4.14
N SER A 109 5.77 -6.19 -4.27
CA SER A 109 4.79 -6.11 -5.34
C SER A 109 3.46 -5.68 -4.74
N LEU A 110 3.00 -4.51 -5.12
CA LEU A 110 1.60 -4.15 -4.92
C LEU A 110 0.78 -4.93 -5.93
N ILE A 111 -0.35 -5.47 -5.51
CA ILE A 111 -1.33 -6.07 -6.41
C ILE A 111 -2.57 -5.19 -6.42
N GLN A 112 -3.15 -5.01 -7.59
CA GLN A 112 -4.42 -4.33 -7.90
C GLN A 112 -5.11 -3.63 -6.71
N GLU A 113 -5.27 -2.31 -6.80
CA GLU A 113 -6.09 -1.51 -5.86
C GLU A 113 -5.60 -1.54 -4.41
N SER A 114 -4.34 -1.94 -4.15
CA SER A 114 -3.75 -2.07 -2.80
C SER A 114 -4.06 -0.89 -1.86
N PHE A 115 -4.02 0.35 -2.34
CA PHE A 115 -4.30 1.59 -1.60
C PHE A 115 -5.36 2.47 -2.30
N LEU A 116 -6.25 1.87 -3.09
CA LEU A 116 -7.32 2.58 -3.80
C LEU A 116 -8.11 3.50 -2.83
N GLN A 117 -8.37 4.74 -3.23
CA GLN A 117 -9.18 5.72 -2.48
C GLN A 117 -8.70 5.97 -1.03
N CYS A 118 -7.40 5.91 -0.77
CA CYS A 118 -6.82 6.45 0.46
C CYS A 118 -6.71 7.98 0.36
N THR A 119 -7.86 8.67 0.44
CA THR A 119 -7.99 10.08 0.06
C THR A 119 -7.15 11.05 0.88
N ALA A 120 -6.78 10.69 2.12
CA ALA A 120 -5.91 11.49 2.99
C ALA A 120 -4.41 11.12 2.90
N LEU A 121 -4.03 10.18 2.04
CA LEU A 121 -2.65 9.72 1.91
C LEU A 121 -1.79 10.83 1.36
N GLN A 122 -0.78 11.28 2.10
CA GLN A 122 0.06 12.44 1.76
C GLN A 122 1.44 12.04 1.24
N SER A 123 2.00 10.96 1.80
CA SER A 123 3.36 10.55 1.52
C SER A 123 3.49 9.04 1.46
N ILE A 124 4.23 8.58 0.45
CA ILE A 124 4.61 7.19 0.32
C ILE A 124 6.12 7.08 0.15
N SER A 125 6.74 6.14 0.86
CA SER A 125 8.15 5.80 0.73
C SER A 125 8.34 4.30 0.54
N PHE A 126 8.90 3.91 -0.60
CA PHE A 126 9.28 2.55 -0.97
C PHE A 126 10.79 2.46 -1.18
N THR A 127 11.52 1.88 -0.24
CA THR A 127 12.99 1.80 -0.27
C THR A 127 13.51 0.41 -0.64
N GLY A 128 12.84 -0.25 -1.58
CA GLY A 128 13.09 -1.62 -2.02
C GLY A 128 13.89 -1.77 -3.32
N LYS A 129 14.04 -3.03 -3.74
CA LYS A 129 14.43 -3.39 -5.10
C LYS A 129 13.23 -4.00 -5.82
N ASN A 130 13.14 -3.77 -7.14
CA ASN A 130 12.13 -4.36 -8.03
C ASN A 130 10.68 -4.04 -7.65
N THR A 131 10.40 -2.81 -7.25
CA THR A 131 9.04 -2.40 -6.92
C THR A 131 8.15 -2.41 -8.17
N VAL A 132 7.00 -3.08 -8.07
CA VAL A 132 5.92 -3.03 -9.07
C VAL A 132 4.72 -2.36 -8.42
N ILE A 133 4.21 -1.30 -9.06
CA ILE A 133 2.97 -0.64 -8.68
C ILE A 133 1.92 -1.05 -9.70
N ASP A 134 1.00 -1.90 -9.28
CA ASP A 134 0.01 -2.50 -10.17
C ASP A 134 -1.23 -1.61 -10.37
N ILE A 135 -2.18 -2.09 -11.17
CA ILE A 135 -3.39 -1.41 -11.61
C ILE A 135 -4.11 -0.74 -10.42
N ASN A 136 -4.47 0.54 -10.58
CA ASN A 136 -5.24 1.33 -9.61
C ASN A 136 -4.64 1.41 -8.18
N SER A 137 -3.37 1.02 -7.96
CA SER A 137 -2.81 0.87 -6.60
C SER A 137 -2.99 2.11 -5.72
N PHE A 138 -2.92 3.31 -6.27
CA PHE A 138 -3.12 4.59 -5.58
C PHE A 138 -4.19 5.46 -6.26
N ASN A 139 -5.09 4.87 -7.03
CA ASN A 139 -6.13 5.63 -7.71
C ASN A 139 -7.01 6.37 -6.68
N GLY A 140 -7.22 7.67 -6.89
CA GLY A 140 -8.03 8.51 -6.01
C GLY A 140 -7.35 8.90 -4.68
N CYS A 141 -6.04 8.72 -4.54
CA CYS A 141 -5.27 9.27 -3.42
C CYS A 141 -5.07 10.78 -3.60
N THR A 142 -6.14 11.56 -3.44
CA THR A 142 -6.22 12.98 -3.81
C THR A 142 -5.26 13.89 -3.05
N GLU A 143 -4.86 13.52 -1.84
CA GLU A 143 -3.91 14.28 -1.02
C GLU A 143 -2.45 13.87 -1.20
N LEU A 144 -2.15 12.90 -2.09
CA LEU A 144 -0.81 12.36 -2.24
C LEU A 144 0.08 13.39 -2.92
N GLU A 145 1.10 13.89 -2.22
CA GLU A 145 2.00 14.93 -2.72
C GLU A 145 3.34 14.37 -3.16
N ASN A 146 3.90 13.45 -2.37
CA ASN A 146 5.28 13.00 -2.50
C ASN A 146 5.34 11.47 -2.53
N VAL A 147 5.96 10.95 -3.59
CA VAL A 147 6.20 9.53 -3.77
C VAL A 147 7.70 9.32 -3.90
N THR A 148 8.27 8.69 -2.88
CA THR A 148 9.67 8.27 -2.85
C THR A 148 9.73 6.79 -3.19
N ILE A 149 10.24 6.43 -4.35
CA ILE A 149 10.43 5.04 -4.77
C ILE A 149 11.88 4.87 -5.23
N SER A 150 12.46 3.71 -4.97
CA SER A 150 13.74 3.29 -5.56
C SER A 150 13.53 2.07 -6.44
N ASN A 151 14.17 2.05 -7.62
CA ASN A 151 14.20 0.88 -8.51
C ASN A 151 12.81 0.34 -8.92
N ILE A 152 11.85 1.24 -9.19
CA ILE A 152 10.58 0.83 -9.78
C ILE A 152 10.80 0.20 -11.15
N LYS A 153 10.09 -0.90 -11.41
CA LYS A 153 10.13 -1.62 -12.69
C LYS A 153 8.95 -1.29 -13.56
N GLU A 154 7.79 -1.10 -12.96
CA GLU A 154 6.55 -0.93 -13.69
C GLU A 154 5.55 -0.11 -12.88
N ILE A 155 4.82 0.74 -13.61
CA ILE A 155 3.65 1.46 -13.14
C ILE A 155 2.48 0.99 -14.00
N GLY A 156 1.51 0.31 -13.39
CA GLY A 156 0.33 -0.23 -14.04
C GLY A 156 -0.71 0.82 -14.42
N SER A 157 -1.74 0.38 -15.13
CA SER A 157 -2.81 1.26 -15.61
C SER A 157 -3.54 1.94 -14.45
N SER A 158 -3.80 3.25 -14.59
CA SER A 158 -4.47 4.09 -13.60
C SER A 158 -3.85 4.06 -12.18
N ALA A 159 -2.59 3.61 -12.05
CA ALA A 159 -1.93 3.41 -10.76
C ALA A 159 -1.96 4.65 -9.85
N PHE A 160 -1.84 5.85 -10.40
CA PHE A 160 -1.94 7.14 -9.70
C PHE A 160 -3.06 8.02 -10.26
N SER A 161 -4.04 7.46 -11.00
CA SER A 161 -5.14 8.26 -11.55
C SER A 161 -5.87 9.02 -10.43
N GLY A 162 -6.14 10.31 -10.65
CA GLY A 162 -6.79 11.17 -9.66
C GLY A 162 -5.92 11.62 -8.48
N CYS A 163 -4.60 11.36 -8.48
CA CYS A 163 -3.67 11.93 -7.50
C CYS A 163 -3.39 13.42 -7.82
N THR A 164 -4.38 14.28 -7.63
CA THR A 164 -4.39 15.68 -8.10
C THR A 164 -3.28 16.54 -7.50
N LYS A 165 -2.83 16.22 -6.28
CA LYS A 165 -1.73 16.89 -5.58
C LYS A 165 -0.35 16.26 -5.80
N LEU A 166 -0.24 15.18 -6.57
CA LEU A 166 1.05 14.49 -6.75
C LEU A 166 1.99 15.41 -7.51
N ARG A 167 3.07 15.83 -6.85
CA ARG A 167 4.02 16.80 -7.43
C ARG A 167 5.26 16.13 -8.01
N LEU A 168 5.74 15.08 -7.35
CA LEU A 168 7.01 14.47 -7.65
C LEU A 168 6.98 12.96 -7.38
N ILE A 169 7.55 12.23 -8.34
CA ILE A 169 8.07 10.87 -8.14
C ILE A 169 9.58 10.96 -8.34
N ASN A 170 10.34 10.69 -7.29
CA ASN A 170 11.77 11.01 -7.19
C ASN A 170 12.68 10.21 -8.15
N ASP A 171 12.43 8.91 -8.35
CA ASP A 171 13.28 8.05 -9.18
C ASP A 171 12.47 6.98 -9.93
N ILE A 172 12.16 7.28 -11.19
CA ILE A 172 11.61 6.32 -12.14
C ILE A 172 12.67 5.78 -13.11
N SER A 173 13.97 6.03 -12.88
CA SER A 173 15.05 5.79 -13.86
C SER A 173 15.13 4.35 -14.41
N ASN A 174 14.66 3.38 -13.63
CA ASN A 174 14.63 1.95 -13.93
C ASN A 174 13.27 1.43 -14.41
N CYS A 175 12.26 2.30 -14.51
CA CYS A 175 10.93 1.93 -14.97
C CYS A 175 10.98 1.51 -16.44
N GLU A 176 10.42 0.35 -16.74
CA GLU A 176 10.40 -0.24 -18.08
C GLU A 176 9.03 -0.06 -18.75
N ARG A 177 7.94 0.00 -17.98
CA ARG A 177 6.57 0.19 -18.48
C ARG A 177 5.78 1.21 -17.65
N ILE A 178 5.03 2.06 -18.34
CA ILE A 178 4.07 3.01 -17.77
C ILE A 178 2.71 2.77 -18.43
N GLY A 179 1.74 2.30 -17.66
CA GLY A 179 0.43 1.84 -18.16
C GLY A 179 -0.58 2.96 -18.44
N ASP A 180 -1.69 2.58 -19.10
CA ASP A 180 -2.77 3.47 -19.54
C ASP A 180 -3.30 4.30 -18.38
N LYS A 181 -3.41 5.63 -18.58
CA LYS A 181 -3.92 6.57 -17.57
C LYS A 181 -3.21 6.52 -16.21
N SER A 182 -2.00 5.97 -16.13
CA SER A 182 -1.25 5.82 -14.88
C SER A 182 -1.12 7.11 -14.08
N PHE A 183 -1.06 8.27 -14.74
CA PHE A 183 -1.04 9.61 -14.15
C PHE A 183 -2.20 10.50 -14.65
N GLU A 184 -3.32 9.90 -15.03
CA GLU A 184 -4.53 10.66 -15.39
C GLU A 184 -4.93 11.60 -14.24
N MET A 185 -5.22 12.86 -14.58
CA MET A 185 -5.61 13.90 -13.61
C MET A 185 -4.55 14.22 -12.52
N CYS A 186 -3.28 13.83 -12.71
CA CYS A 186 -2.17 14.27 -11.87
C CYS A 186 -1.74 15.71 -12.21
N GLN A 187 -2.62 16.68 -11.94
CA GLN A 187 -2.49 18.07 -12.37
C GLN A 187 -1.27 18.81 -11.80
N SER A 188 -0.79 18.38 -10.64
CA SER A 188 0.37 18.98 -9.98
C SER A 188 1.72 18.35 -10.36
N LEU A 189 1.69 17.27 -11.16
CA LEU A 189 2.87 16.43 -11.41
C LEU A 189 3.83 17.14 -12.34
N VAL A 190 5.04 17.42 -11.85
CA VAL A 190 6.13 17.98 -12.64
C VAL A 190 7.08 16.87 -13.02
N ILE A 191 7.11 16.49 -14.30
CA ILE A 191 8.01 15.46 -14.80
C ILE A 191 9.25 16.13 -15.38
N PHE A 192 10.41 15.97 -14.74
CA PHE A 192 11.65 16.58 -15.22
C PHE A 192 12.40 15.72 -16.25
N SER A 193 12.11 14.42 -16.36
CA SER A 193 12.64 13.57 -17.43
C SER A 193 11.99 12.19 -17.45
N ILE A 194 11.50 11.75 -18.62
CA ILE A 194 11.16 10.35 -18.84
C ILE A 194 12.47 9.52 -18.84
N PRO A 195 12.56 8.44 -18.04
CA PRO A 195 13.72 7.58 -18.00
C PRO A 195 14.09 6.96 -19.33
N ARG A 196 15.39 6.79 -19.58
CA ARG A 196 15.91 6.12 -20.78
C ARG A 196 15.53 4.63 -20.88
N LYS A 197 15.17 4.00 -19.75
CA LYS A 197 14.84 2.58 -19.70
C LYS A 197 13.36 2.29 -19.96
N VAL A 198 12.50 3.31 -20.02
CA VAL A 198 11.09 3.12 -20.37
C VAL A 198 11.02 2.62 -21.80
N LYS A 199 10.51 1.41 -21.97
CA LYS A 199 10.30 0.75 -23.27
C LYS A 199 8.91 1.03 -23.80
N GLU A 200 7.95 1.22 -22.90
CA GLU A 200 6.53 1.35 -23.22
C GLU A 200 5.87 2.41 -22.34
N ILE A 201 5.17 3.34 -22.98
CA ILE A 201 4.24 4.29 -22.37
C ILE A 201 2.92 4.07 -23.09
N GLU A 202 1.92 3.55 -22.37
CA GLU A 202 0.60 3.29 -22.91
C GLU A 202 -0.20 4.60 -23.10
N GLU A 203 -1.36 4.50 -23.74
CA GLU A 203 -2.21 5.63 -24.07
C GLU A 203 -2.56 6.47 -22.83
N ASN A 204 -2.69 7.79 -22.99
CA ASN A 204 -3.18 8.68 -21.93
C ASN A 204 -2.41 8.62 -20.60
N ALA A 205 -1.22 7.99 -20.53
CA ALA A 205 -0.46 7.81 -19.30
C ALA A 205 -0.26 9.12 -18.53
N PHE A 206 -0.09 10.23 -19.25
CA PHE A 206 0.09 11.57 -18.69
C PHE A 206 -1.04 12.53 -19.08
N ILE A 207 -2.24 12.03 -19.37
CA ILE A 207 -3.36 12.90 -19.72
C ILE A 207 -3.69 13.84 -18.55
N SER A 208 -3.87 15.12 -18.85
CA SER A 208 -4.10 16.19 -17.85
C SER A 208 -2.91 16.48 -16.92
N VAL A 209 -1.71 15.97 -17.21
CA VAL A 209 -0.46 16.41 -16.58
C VAL A 209 -0.01 17.71 -17.23
N ILE A 210 0.42 18.68 -16.43
CA ILE A 210 0.98 19.94 -16.92
C ILE A 210 2.48 19.74 -17.12
N ILE A 211 2.91 19.65 -18.38
CA ILE A 211 4.32 19.43 -18.79
C ILE A 211 5.02 20.78 -18.99
#